data_AF-A0A420XGF1-F1
#
_entry.id   AF-A0A420XGF1-F1
#
_cell.length_a   1.000
_cell.length_b   1.000
_cell.length_c   1.000
_cell.angle_alpha   90.00
_cell.angle_beta   90.00
_cell.angle_gamma   90.00
#
_symmetry.space_group_name_H-M   'P 1'
#
loop_
_entity.id
_entity.type
_entity.pdbx_description
1 polymer ?
#
loop_
_entity_poly.entity_id
_entity_poly.type
_entity_poly.pdbx_seq_one_letter_code
_entity_poly.pdbx_strand_id
1 'polypeptide(L)'
;MRYRANVLFISLFMIMSIMLFIFLSYDSLLIKDRKRLADYHRYLNDKINLLTMVNDNYDQRCRLSKQPQNNIEFDYINYGFNCTFNSIFIKPKPTKSKYIQVDNINEWLDLTTYQEHIHYIASLSELPHSSINDPKVVVALNDIDEKLKKNFYGIVITNHYFDITGKKIYGVIYSSYDNARKERNLTYKRKVIDNLEQQLSTWYYLPQSKNILSNEK
;
A
#
# COMPACT_ATOMS: atom_id res chain seq x y z
N MET A 1 -9.39 74.80 -49.94
CA MET A 1 -8.22 73.94 -49.60
C MET A 1 -8.17 73.47 -48.14
N ARG A 2 -8.66 74.23 -47.14
CA ARG A 2 -8.56 73.85 -45.71
C ARG A 2 -9.27 72.54 -45.29
N TYR A 3 -10.41 72.19 -45.88
CA TYR A 3 -11.14 70.96 -45.52
C TYR A 3 -10.43 69.66 -45.93
N ARG A 4 -9.68 69.65 -47.04
CA ARG A 4 -8.93 68.46 -47.49
C ARG A 4 -7.75 68.14 -46.57
N ALA A 5 -7.11 69.16 -46.00
CA ALA A 5 -6.03 68.99 -45.04
C ALA A 5 -6.53 68.38 -43.71
N ASN A 6 -7.70 68.79 -43.21
CA ASN A 6 -8.28 68.23 -41.98
C ASN A 6 -8.69 66.76 -42.12
N VAL A 7 -9.27 66.36 -43.26
CA VAL A 7 -9.63 64.96 -43.50
C VAL A 7 -8.41 64.06 -43.56
N LEU A 8 -7.33 64.52 -44.22
CA LEU A 8 -6.05 63.81 -44.24
C LEU A 8 -5.48 63.67 -42.83
N PHE A 9 -5.50 64.73 -42.02
CA PHE A 9 -5.00 64.70 -40.65
C PHE A 9 -5.77 63.73 -39.75
N ILE A 10 -7.10 63.71 -39.85
CA ILE A 10 -7.96 62.78 -39.10
C ILE A 10 -7.71 61.33 -39.55
N SER A 11 -7.58 61.09 -40.85
CA SER A 11 -7.28 59.74 -41.37
C SER A 11 -5.90 59.25 -40.91
N LEU A 12 -4.90 60.14 -40.89
CA LEU A 12 -3.55 59.83 -40.41
C LEU A 12 -3.57 59.51 -38.91
N PHE A 13 -4.34 60.26 -38.12
CA PHE A 13 -4.50 60.04 -36.69
C PHE A 13 -5.20 58.71 -36.37
N MET A 14 -6.23 58.36 -37.15
CA MET A 14 -6.91 57.06 -37.06
C MET A 14 -5.94 55.91 -37.39
N ILE A 15 -5.19 56.03 -38.49
CA ILE A 15 -4.19 55.03 -38.88
C ILE A 15 -3.11 54.89 -37.80
N MET A 16 -2.62 56.01 -37.23
CA MET A 16 -1.61 55.97 -36.18
C MET A 16 -2.13 55.31 -34.91
N SER A 17 -3.39 55.58 -34.55
CA SER A 17 -4.04 54.98 -33.38
C SER A 17 -4.26 53.48 -33.54
N ILE A 18 -4.67 53.04 -34.74
CA ILE A 18 -4.79 51.60 -35.07
C ILE A 18 -3.42 50.91 -35.02
N MET A 19 -2.39 51.53 -35.61
CA MET A 19 -1.03 51.00 -35.55
C MET A 19 -0.52 50.89 -34.11
N LEU A 20 -0.73 51.91 -33.27
CA LEU A 20 -0.33 51.89 -31.87
C LEU A 20 -1.02 50.74 -31.11
N PHE A 21 -2.31 50.52 -31.36
CA PHE A 21 -3.05 49.40 -30.76
C PHE A 21 -2.52 48.03 -31.20
N ILE A 22 -2.17 47.88 -32.49
CA ILE A 22 -1.57 46.65 -33.02
C ILE A 22 -0.20 46.39 -32.37
N PHE A 23 0.66 47.41 -32.29
CA PHE A 23 1.98 47.30 -31.66
C PHE A 23 1.89 46.94 -30.18
N LEU A 24 1.03 47.61 -29.41
CA LEU A 24 0.83 47.30 -27.98
C LEU A 24 0.27 45.88 -27.78
N SER A 25 -0.61 45.43 -28.67
CA SER A 25 -1.17 44.08 -28.61
C SER A 25 -0.14 43.01 -28.99
N TYR A 26 0.76 43.30 -29.92
CA TYR A 26 1.79 42.40 -30.41
C TYR A 26 2.77 41.96 -29.30
N ASP A 27 3.24 42.90 -28.48
CA ASP A 27 4.10 42.57 -27.33
C ASP A 27 3.40 41.64 -26.33
N SER A 28 2.11 41.90 -26.08
CA SER A 28 1.30 41.04 -25.21
C SER A 28 1.13 39.62 -25.76
N LEU A 29 1.04 39.47 -27.09
CA LEU A 29 0.96 38.19 -27.78
C LEU A 29 2.29 37.43 -27.69
N LEU A 30 3.41 38.10 -27.95
CA LEU A 30 4.74 37.49 -27.84
C LEU A 30 5.04 36.99 -26.42
N ILE A 31 4.65 37.74 -25.39
CA ILE A 31 4.80 37.30 -23.99
C ILE A 31 3.92 36.09 -23.70
N LYS A 32 2.67 36.07 -24.20
CA LYS A 32 1.77 34.92 -24.05
C LYS A 32 2.32 33.67 -24.75
N ASP A 33 2.87 33.82 -25.95
CA ASP A 33 3.44 32.70 -26.72
C ASP A 33 4.70 32.14 -26.07
N ARG A 34 5.58 33.00 -25.54
CA ARG A 34 6.74 32.56 -24.75
C ARG A 34 6.33 31.79 -23.50
N LYS A 35 5.32 32.26 -22.76
CA LYS A 35 4.77 31.56 -21.60
C LYS A 35 4.20 30.20 -22.00
N ARG A 36 3.36 30.16 -23.03
CA ARG A 36 2.80 28.90 -23.57
C ARG A 36 3.88 27.91 -23.97
N LEU A 37 4.94 28.38 -24.64
CA LEU A 37 6.05 27.53 -25.05
C LEU A 37 6.80 26.97 -23.83
N ALA A 38 7.07 27.81 -22.81
CA ALA A 38 7.72 27.38 -21.58
C ALA A 38 6.86 26.38 -20.77
N ASP A 39 5.55 26.61 -20.70
CA ASP A 39 4.59 25.70 -20.06
C ASP A 39 4.57 24.36 -20.79
N TYR A 40 4.55 24.39 -22.13
CA TYR A 40 4.60 23.20 -22.95
C TYR A 40 5.91 22.40 -22.77
N HIS A 41 7.06 23.09 -22.69
CA HIS A 41 8.34 22.43 -22.42
C HIS A 41 8.36 21.77 -21.05
N ARG A 42 7.82 22.43 -20.03
CA ARG A 42 7.70 21.86 -18.68
C ARG A 42 6.81 20.62 -18.67
N TYR A 43 5.65 20.68 -19.31
CA TYR A 43 4.77 19.52 -19.47
C TYR A 43 5.44 18.34 -20.18
N LEU A 44 6.22 18.59 -21.24
CA LEU A 44 6.97 17.54 -21.93
C LEU A 44 8.06 16.94 -21.05
N ASN A 45 8.77 17.76 -20.28
CA ASN A 45 9.77 17.29 -19.32
C ASN A 45 9.13 16.41 -18.24
N ASP A 46 7.96 16.80 -17.71
CA ASP A 46 7.23 15.97 -16.74
C ASP A 46 6.83 14.62 -17.33
N LYS A 47 6.39 14.57 -18.59
CA LYS A 47 6.12 13.30 -19.28
C LYS A 47 7.36 12.42 -19.41
N ILE A 48 8.51 13.00 -19.73
CA ILE A 48 9.78 12.25 -19.83
C ILE A 48 10.18 11.71 -18.46
N ASN A 49 10.10 12.53 -17.41
CA ASN A 49 10.39 12.13 -16.03
C ASN A 49 9.43 11.04 -15.54
N LEU A 50 8.16 11.13 -15.94
CA LEU A 50 7.19 10.07 -15.63
C LEU A 50 7.59 8.75 -16.31
N LEU A 51 7.98 8.78 -17.58
CA LEU A 51 8.37 7.58 -18.32
C LEU A 51 9.61 6.90 -17.72
N THR A 52 10.60 7.67 -17.26
CA THR A 52 11.76 7.11 -16.58
C THR A 52 11.37 6.47 -15.25
N MET A 53 10.45 7.08 -14.51
CA MET A 53 9.92 6.53 -13.26
C MET A 53 9.00 5.33 -13.46
N VAL A 54 8.30 5.22 -14.59
CA VAL A 54 7.46 4.05 -14.91
C VAL A 54 8.28 2.77 -15.05
N ASN A 55 9.56 2.90 -15.38
CA ASN A 55 10.50 1.80 -15.39
C ASN A 55 11.00 1.41 -13.97
N ASP A 56 10.68 2.18 -12.93
CA ASP A 56 10.99 1.80 -11.55
C ASP A 56 10.07 0.68 -11.05
N ASN A 57 10.57 -0.07 -10.05
CA ASN A 57 9.84 -1.13 -9.40
C ASN A 57 8.69 -0.57 -8.51
N TYR A 58 7.47 -0.54 -9.04
CA TYR A 58 6.27 -0.09 -8.30
C TYR A 58 6.00 -0.90 -7.02
N ASP A 59 6.26 -2.21 -7.04
CA ASP A 59 6.08 -3.05 -5.86
C ASP A 59 7.03 -2.63 -4.74
N GLN A 60 8.28 -2.29 -5.07
CA GLN A 60 9.22 -1.74 -4.10
C GLN A 60 8.70 -0.43 -3.48
N ARG A 61 8.12 0.45 -4.30
CA ARG A 61 7.51 1.70 -3.78
C ARG A 61 6.33 1.40 -2.87
N CYS A 62 5.44 0.48 -3.24
CA CYS A 62 4.33 0.05 -2.39
C CYS A 62 4.80 -0.54 -1.04
N ARG A 63 5.86 -1.37 -1.07
CA ARG A 63 6.45 -1.97 0.14
C ARG A 63 7.04 -0.93 1.09
N LEU A 64 7.63 0.14 0.56
CA LEU A 64 8.23 1.23 1.33
C LEU A 64 7.18 2.20 1.87
N SER A 65 6.22 2.62 1.03
CA SER A 65 5.23 3.63 1.42
C SER A 65 4.15 3.09 2.34
N LYS A 66 3.76 1.81 2.19
CA LYS A 66 2.72 1.14 2.97
C LYS A 66 1.41 1.94 3.01
N GLN A 67 1.05 2.53 1.88
CA GLN A 67 -0.16 3.33 1.70
C GLN A 67 -0.97 2.83 0.51
N PRO A 68 -2.32 2.88 0.60
CA PRO A 68 -3.21 2.39 -0.45
C PRO A 68 -3.11 3.19 -1.74
N GLN A 69 -2.71 4.46 -1.65
CA GLN A 69 -2.53 5.34 -2.80
C GLN A 69 -1.22 6.08 -2.64
N ASN A 70 -0.46 6.15 -3.73
CA ASN A 70 0.79 6.90 -3.82
C ASN A 70 0.63 7.96 -4.90
N ASN A 71 0.78 9.22 -4.52
CA ASN A 71 0.72 10.35 -5.43
C ASN A 71 2.11 10.96 -5.58
N ILE A 72 2.46 11.33 -6.80
CA ILE A 72 3.72 11.92 -7.20
C ILE A 72 3.37 13.18 -7.98
N GLU A 73 3.71 14.31 -7.39
CA GLU A 73 3.44 15.63 -7.95
C GLU A 73 4.64 16.10 -8.77
N PHE A 74 4.38 16.42 -10.03
CA PHE A 74 5.27 17.14 -10.93
C PHE A 74 4.71 18.55 -11.17
N ASP A 75 5.42 19.38 -11.93
CA ASP A 75 5.02 20.78 -12.16
C ASP A 75 3.63 20.92 -12.84
N TYR A 76 3.29 20.01 -13.76
CA TYR A 76 2.03 19.98 -14.51
C TYR A 76 1.29 18.63 -14.42
N ILE A 77 1.93 17.58 -13.91
CA ILE A 77 1.38 16.23 -13.88
C ILE A 77 1.22 15.75 -12.44
N ASN A 78 0.04 15.24 -12.11
CA ASN A 78 -0.23 14.59 -10.84
C ASN A 78 -0.41 13.09 -11.05
N TYR A 79 0.68 12.35 -10.92
CA TYR A 79 0.65 10.92 -11.15
C TYR A 79 0.32 10.15 -9.87
N GLY A 80 -0.71 9.32 -9.91
CA GLY A 80 -1.11 8.45 -8.82
C GLY A 80 -1.16 6.99 -9.23
N PHE A 81 -0.93 6.11 -8.27
CA PHE A 81 -1.17 4.69 -8.40
C PHE A 81 -1.59 4.08 -7.07
N ASN A 82 -2.31 2.96 -7.15
CA ASN A 82 -2.80 2.28 -5.96
C ASN A 82 -1.93 1.08 -5.61
N CYS A 83 -1.86 0.81 -4.32
CA CYS A 83 -1.25 -0.38 -3.75
C CYS A 83 -2.30 -1.18 -3.00
N THR A 84 -2.18 -2.50 -3.07
CA THR A 84 -3.05 -3.44 -2.35
C THR A 84 -2.27 -4.04 -1.19
N PHE A 85 -2.92 -4.10 -0.03
CA PHE A 85 -2.41 -4.75 1.16
C PHE A 85 -2.90 -6.20 1.19
N ASN A 86 -1.96 -7.15 1.15
CA ASN A 86 -2.26 -8.56 1.32
C ASN A 86 -1.78 -9.01 2.71
N SER A 87 -2.74 -9.33 3.58
CA SER A 87 -2.48 -9.89 4.91
C SER A 87 -2.42 -11.41 4.84
N ILE A 88 -1.69 -12.04 5.75
CA ILE A 88 -1.85 -13.48 6.02
C ILE A 88 -3.27 -13.83 6.47
N PHE A 89 -4.02 -12.89 7.07
CA PHE A 89 -5.40 -13.13 7.49
C PHE A 89 -6.38 -12.89 6.34
N ILE A 90 -7.02 -13.96 5.87
CA ILE A 90 -8.07 -13.90 4.83
C ILE A 90 -9.40 -13.45 5.46
N LYS A 91 -9.74 -14.05 6.61
CA LYS A 91 -10.86 -13.61 7.45
C LYS A 91 -10.40 -12.54 8.43
N PRO A 92 -11.32 -11.73 8.99
CA PRO A 92 -10.97 -10.72 9.98
C PRO A 92 -10.14 -11.30 11.12
N LYS A 93 -9.04 -10.62 11.45
CA LYS A 93 -8.13 -11.07 12.50
C LYS A 93 -8.88 -11.31 13.82
N PRO A 94 -8.46 -12.32 14.59
CA PRO A 94 -9.11 -12.62 15.86
C PRO A 94 -8.96 -11.48 16.85
N THR A 95 -10.04 -11.10 17.51
CA THR A 95 -10.08 -9.93 18.40
C THR A 95 -9.96 -10.27 19.88
N LYS A 96 -10.47 -11.44 20.30
CA LYS A 96 -10.46 -11.93 21.70
C LYS A 96 -10.38 -13.45 21.82
N SER A 97 -10.81 -14.18 20.79
CA SER A 97 -10.80 -15.65 20.80
C SER A 97 -9.38 -16.16 20.78
N LYS A 98 -9.05 -16.97 21.78
CA LYS A 98 -7.77 -17.67 21.87
C LYS A 98 -7.77 -18.95 21.03
N TYR A 99 -8.91 -19.62 20.96
CA TYR A 99 -9.10 -20.85 20.20
C TYR A 99 -10.17 -20.61 19.14
N ILE A 100 -9.91 -21.06 17.92
CA ILE A 100 -10.79 -20.90 16.77
C ILE A 100 -10.90 -22.26 16.10
N GLN A 101 -12.10 -22.85 16.19
CA GLN A 101 -12.40 -24.07 15.47
C GLN A 101 -12.60 -23.74 13.99
N VAL A 102 -11.91 -24.45 13.11
CA VAL A 102 -11.95 -24.22 11.66
C VAL A 102 -12.02 -25.53 10.91
N ASP A 103 -12.92 -25.64 9.93
CA ASP A 103 -12.97 -26.84 9.08
C ASP A 103 -11.80 -26.88 8.09
N ASN A 104 -11.45 -25.71 7.54
CA ASN A 104 -10.34 -25.54 6.60
C ASN A 104 -9.54 -24.28 6.94
N ILE A 105 -8.26 -24.45 7.32
CA ILE A 105 -7.38 -23.34 7.69
C ILE A 105 -7.11 -22.37 6.52
N ASN A 106 -7.14 -22.85 5.28
CA ASN A 106 -6.83 -22.04 4.10
C ASN A 106 -7.93 -21.00 3.79
N GLU A 107 -9.09 -21.08 4.44
CA GLU A 107 -10.12 -20.03 4.36
C GLU A 107 -9.89 -18.89 5.35
N TRP A 108 -9.02 -19.12 6.33
CA TRP A 108 -8.75 -18.18 7.42
C TRP A 108 -7.39 -17.52 7.27
N LEU A 109 -6.38 -18.30 6.86
CA LEU A 109 -5.01 -17.85 6.69
C LEU A 109 -4.49 -18.20 5.30
N ASP A 110 -3.80 -17.25 4.66
CA ASP A 110 -3.07 -17.50 3.41
C ASP A 110 -1.73 -18.17 3.74
N LEU A 111 -1.74 -19.50 3.84
CA LEU A 111 -0.53 -20.27 4.11
C LEU A 111 0.35 -20.47 2.87
N THR A 112 -0.22 -20.28 1.68
CA THR A 112 0.48 -20.57 0.41
C THR A 112 1.48 -19.46 0.09
N THR A 113 1.06 -18.20 0.22
CA THR A 113 1.93 -17.04 -0.04
C THR A 113 3.07 -16.94 0.98
N TYR A 114 2.85 -17.37 2.22
CA TYR A 114 3.79 -17.18 3.34
C TYR A 114 4.47 -18.48 3.80
N GLN A 115 4.51 -19.52 2.95
CA GLN A 115 4.99 -20.86 3.31
C GLN A 115 6.39 -20.87 3.95
N GLU A 116 7.31 -20.02 3.47
CA GLU A 116 8.69 -19.92 4.00
C GLU A 116 8.77 -19.50 5.47
N HIS A 117 7.71 -18.87 5.99
CA HIS A 117 7.64 -18.38 7.38
C HIS A 117 6.84 -19.33 8.30
N ILE A 118 6.37 -20.45 7.77
CA ILE A 118 5.58 -21.45 8.50
C ILE A 118 6.51 -22.55 8.97
N HIS A 119 6.51 -22.80 10.27
CA HIS A 119 7.30 -23.88 10.87
C HIS A 119 6.42 -25.10 11.13
N TYR A 120 6.84 -26.25 10.63
CA TYR A 120 6.16 -27.52 10.92
C TYR A 120 6.84 -28.18 12.11
N ILE A 121 6.04 -28.65 13.06
CA ILE A 121 6.53 -29.26 14.29
C ILE A 121 5.82 -30.60 14.54
N ALA A 122 6.59 -31.58 15.00
CA ALA A 122 6.08 -32.85 15.51
C ALA A 122 5.96 -32.85 17.05
N SER A 123 6.73 -31.99 17.73
CA SER A 123 6.79 -31.89 19.19
C SER A 123 6.94 -30.44 19.67
N LEU A 124 6.65 -30.14 20.94
CA LEU A 124 6.87 -28.79 21.49
C LEU A 124 8.36 -28.43 21.61
N SER A 125 9.24 -29.42 21.54
CA SER A 125 10.69 -29.21 21.62
C SER A 125 11.26 -28.54 20.37
N GLU A 126 10.57 -28.67 19.23
CA GLU A 126 10.92 -28.09 17.93
C GLU A 126 10.40 -26.66 17.75
N LEU A 127 9.66 -26.12 18.73
CA LEU A 127 9.11 -24.78 18.64
C LEU A 127 10.22 -23.74 18.39
N PRO A 128 10.08 -22.91 17.35
CA PRO A 128 11.03 -21.85 17.08
C PRO A 128 11.05 -20.85 18.23
N HIS A 129 12.19 -20.20 18.42
CA HIS A 129 12.25 -19.08 19.34
C HIS A 129 11.29 -17.98 18.87
N SER A 130 10.45 -17.50 19.79
CA SER A 130 9.43 -16.51 19.50
C SER A 130 9.33 -15.48 20.62
N SER A 131 8.90 -14.28 20.24
CA SER A 131 8.69 -13.16 21.17
C SER A 131 7.46 -12.35 20.76
N ILE A 132 7.10 -11.34 21.54
CA ILE A 132 6.02 -10.42 21.17
C ILE A 132 6.34 -9.71 19.85
N ASN A 133 7.62 -9.37 19.62
CA ASN A 133 8.06 -8.58 18.46
C ASN A 133 8.44 -9.45 17.25
N ASP A 134 8.66 -10.74 17.47
CA ASP A 134 8.94 -11.74 16.42
C ASP A 134 8.07 -12.99 16.69
N PRO A 135 6.76 -12.88 16.43
CA PRO A 135 5.83 -14.00 16.58
C PRO A 135 5.98 -15.00 15.42
N LYS A 136 5.68 -16.28 15.67
CA LYS A 136 5.84 -17.35 14.67
C LYS A 136 4.53 -18.06 14.35
N VAL A 137 4.40 -18.56 13.13
CA VAL A 137 3.30 -19.47 12.75
C VAL A 137 3.85 -20.89 12.77
N VAL A 138 3.18 -21.77 13.51
CA VAL A 138 3.55 -23.18 13.58
C VAL A 138 2.38 -24.08 13.18
N VAL A 139 2.67 -25.18 12.50
CA VAL A 139 1.72 -26.22 12.14
C VAL A 139 2.12 -27.49 12.86
N ALA A 140 1.23 -28.01 13.70
CA ALA A 140 1.42 -29.30 14.36
C ALA A 140 1.09 -30.42 13.37
N LEU A 141 2.03 -31.36 13.20
CA LEU A 141 1.88 -32.50 12.30
C LEU A 141 1.23 -33.72 12.96
N ASN A 142 1.20 -33.75 14.30
CA ASN A 142 0.78 -34.90 15.10
C ASN A 142 -0.01 -34.43 16.32
N ASP A 143 -0.56 -35.38 17.06
CA ASP A 143 -1.07 -35.13 18.42
C ASP A 143 0.08 -34.66 19.34
N ILE A 144 -0.20 -33.62 20.12
CA ILE A 144 0.74 -33.04 21.09
C ILE A 144 0.06 -33.01 22.45
N ASP A 145 0.60 -33.75 23.41
CA ASP A 145 0.28 -33.67 24.84
C ASP A 145 1.58 -33.56 25.63
N GLU A 146 2.14 -32.36 25.66
CA GLU A 146 3.49 -32.12 26.16
C GLU A 146 3.56 -30.95 27.14
N LYS A 147 4.63 -30.94 27.93
CA LYS A 147 4.94 -29.83 28.83
C LYS A 147 5.75 -28.76 28.10
N LEU A 148 5.13 -27.61 27.88
CA LEU A 148 5.76 -26.46 27.26
C LEU A 148 6.83 -25.86 28.19
N LYS A 149 8.09 -25.92 27.76
CA LYS A 149 9.26 -25.47 28.56
C LYS A 149 9.47 -23.96 28.55
N LYS A 150 9.09 -23.27 27.47
CA LYS A 150 9.26 -21.83 27.26
C LYS A 150 7.96 -21.21 26.74
N ASN A 151 7.70 -19.94 27.04
CA ASN A 151 6.54 -19.27 26.46
C ASN A 151 6.71 -19.19 24.93
N PHE A 152 5.61 -19.39 24.22
CA PHE A 152 5.55 -19.26 22.77
C PHE A 152 4.65 -18.08 22.39
N TYR A 153 5.00 -17.37 21.32
CA TYR A 153 4.27 -16.19 20.84
C TYR A 153 3.95 -16.38 19.37
N GLY A 154 2.67 -16.45 19.02
CA GLY A 154 2.25 -16.59 17.62
C GLY A 154 1.01 -17.43 17.42
N ILE A 155 0.89 -18.02 16.23
CA ILE A 155 -0.26 -18.81 15.81
C ILE A 155 0.14 -20.29 15.77
N VAL A 156 -0.71 -21.14 16.34
CA VAL A 156 -0.61 -22.60 16.19
C VAL A 156 -1.77 -23.06 15.31
N ILE A 157 -1.46 -23.92 14.34
CA ILE A 157 -2.43 -24.55 13.45
C ILE A 157 -2.33 -26.05 13.70
N THR A 158 -3.46 -26.71 13.91
CA THR A 158 -3.47 -28.15 14.16
C THR A 158 -4.75 -28.79 13.63
N ASN A 159 -4.62 -30.02 13.12
CA ASN A 159 -5.78 -30.87 12.83
C ASN A 159 -5.87 -32.05 13.81
N HIS A 160 -5.04 -32.00 14.86
CA HIS A 160 -4.74 -33.07 15.81
C HIS A 160 -5.09 -32.65 17.23
N TYR A 161 -5.14 -33.63 18.15
CA TYR A 161 -5.27 -33.33 19.57
C TYR A 161 -4.08 -32.50 20.03
N PHE A 162 -4.36 -31.33 20.61
CA PHE A 162 -3.32 -30.40 21.06
C PHE A 162 -3.63 -29.94 22.49
N ASP A 163 -2.90 -30.47 23.46
CA ASP A 163 -2.96 -30.03 24.86
C ASP A 163 -1.55 -29.71 25.36
N ILE A 164 -1.47 -28.69 26.21
CA ILE A 164 -0.20 -28.20 26.71
C ILE A 164 -0.26 -27.92 28.20
N THR A 165 0.78 -28.37 28.91
CA THR A 165 0.98 -28.05 30.32
C THR A 165 2.20 -27.14 30.53
N GLY A 166 2.28 -26.44 31.66
CA GLY A 166 3.46 -25.62 32.00
C GLY A 166 3.39 -24.16 31.56
N LYS A 167 4.24 -23.75 30.63
CA LYS A 167 4.33 -22.35 30.16
C LYS A 167 3.16 -21.98 29.23
N LYS A 168 3.07 -20.70 28.86
CA LYS A 168 1.93 -20.17 28.11
C LYS A 168 2.22 -19.97 26.64
N ILE A 169 1.22 -20.25 25.81
CA ILE A 169 1.14 -19.75 24.44
C ILE A 169 0.43 -18.40 24.47
N TYR A 170 1.06 -17.39 23.88
CA TYR A 170 0.51 -16.07 23.68
C TYR A 170 0.13 -15.87 22.22
N GLY A 171 -1.15 -15.94 21.90
CA GLY A 171 -1.63 -15.83 20.53
C GLY A 171 -2.93 -16.61 20.33
N VAL A 172 -3.03 -17.32 19.20
CA VAL A 172 -4.25 -18.00 18.78
C VAL A 172 -3.95 -19.40 18.27
N ILE A 173 -4.82 -20.34 18.60
CA ILE A 173 -4.81 -21.70 18.04
C ILE A 173 -5.98 -21.82 17.07
N TYR A 174 -5.66 -22.19 15.84
CA TYR A 174 -6.64 -22.65 14.86
C TYR A 174 -6.62 -24.18 14.85
N SER A 175 -7.78 -24.79 15.07
CA SER A 175 -7.89 -26.23 15.16
C SER A 175 -9.08 -26.75 14.37
N SER A 176 -8.88 -27.76 13.54
CA SER A 176 -10.00 -28.52 12.96
C SER A 176 -10.48 -29.66 13.85
N TYR A 177 -9.66 -30.06 14.81
CA TYR A 177 -10.03 -31.04 15.82
C TYR A 177 -10.89 -30.39 16.91
N ASP A 178 -12.03 -30.98 17.26
CA ASP A 178 -12.89 -30.50 18.36
C ASP A 178 -12.22 -30.78 19.71
N ASN A 179 -11.47 -29.79 20.19
CA ASN A 179 -10.78 -29.86 21.46
C ASN A 179 -11.65 -29.17 22.52
N ALA A 180 -12.76 -29.82 22.91
CA ALA A 180 -13.78 -29.28 23.81
C ALA A 180 -13.29 -28.87 25.22
N ARG A 181 -12.00 -29.04 25.56
CA ARG A 181 -11.41 -28.52 26.79
C ARG A 181 -10.99 -27.06 26.64
N LYS A 182 -11.35 -26.24 27.65
CA LYS A 182 -10.78 -24.89 27.82
C LYS A 182 -9.27 -24.99 28.09
N GLU A 183 -8.46 -24.92 27.05
CA GLU A 183 -6.98 -24.86 27.12
C GLU A 183 -6.55 -23.78 28.12
N ARG A 184 -5.97 -24.21 29.26
CA ARG A 184 -5.67 -23.30 30.39
C ARG A 184 -4.41 -22.47 30.17
N ASN A 185 -3.49 -22.94 29.32
CA ASN A 185 -2.20 -22.32 29.09
C ASN A 185 -2.14 -21.46 27.81
N LEU A 186 -3.30 -21.16 27.23
CA LEU A 186 -3.41 -20.27 26.08
C LEU A 186 -3.96 -18.89 26.51
N THR A 187 -3.27 -17.83 26.09
CA THR A 187 -3.65 -16.43 26.37
C THR A 187 -3.61 -15.62 25.09
N TYR A 188 -4.75 -15.04 24.71
CA TYR A 188 -4.78 -14.11 23.58
C TYR A 188 -3.99 -12.84 23.89
N LYS A 189 -3.16 -12.39 22.95
CA LYS A 189 -2.47 -11.10 22.99
C LYS A 189 -2.59 -10.40 21.66
N ARG A 190 -3.32 -9.29 21.63
CA ARG A 190 -3.52 -8.47 20.44
C ARG A 190 -2.20 -8.05 19.76
N LYS A 191 -1.20 -7.61 20.55
CA LYS A 191 0.11 -7.21 20.01
C LYS A 191 0.81 -8.32 19.23
N VAL A 192 0.64 -9.58 19.62
CA VAL A 192 1.22 -10.72 18.90
C VAL A 192 0.59 -10.84 17.51
N ILE A 193 -0.74 -10.73 17.44
CA ILE A 193 -1.48 -10.84 16.17
C ILE A 193 -1.20 -9.65 15.26
N ASP A 194 -1.17 -8.43 15.81
CA ASP A 194 -0.86 -7.22 15.05
C ASP A 194 0.59 -7.24 14.51
N ASN A 195 1.57 -7.67 15.32
CA ASN A 195 2.95 -7.80 14.86
C ASN A 195 3.11 -8.92 13.81
N LEU A 196 2.37 -10.01 13.96
CA LEU A 196 2.37 -11.12 12.99
C LEU A 196 1.79 -10.68 11.65
N GLU A 197 0.68 -9.94 11.65
CA GLU A 197 0.12 -9.31 10.44
C GLU A 197 1.15 -8.38 9.80
N GLN A 198 1.80 -7.52 10.59
CA GLN A 198 2.80 -6.60 10.06
C GLN A 198 4.02 -7.31 9.46
N GLN A 199 4.43 -8.45 10.02
CA GLN A 199 5.53 -9.27 9.52
C GLN A 199 5.15 -10.08 8.29
N LEU A 200 3.95 -10.66 8.28
CA LEU A 200 3.43 -11.52 7.22
C LEU A 200 2.35 -10.77 6.42
N SER A 201 2.68 -9.55 6.02
CA SER A 201 1.89 -8.78 5.08
C SER A 201 2.77 -8.13 4.04
N THR A 202 2.21 -7.99 2.86
CA THR A 202 2.93 -7.45 1.70
C THR A 202 2.06 -6.42 1.01
N TRP A 203 2.72 -5.35 0.57
CA TRP A 203 2.10 -4.31 -0.24
C TRP A 203 2.54 -4.52 -1.68
N TYR A 204 1.57 -4.64 -2.58
CA TYR A 204 1.80 -4.82 -4.01
C TYR A 204 1.17 -3.70 -4.80
N TYR A 205 1.74 -3.42 -5.95
CA TYR A 205 1.16 -2.53 -6.92
C TYR A 205 -0.13 -3.14 -7.51
N LEU A 206 -1.21 -2.36 -7.54
CA LEU A 206 -2.45 -2.77 -8.19
C LEU A 206 -2.36 -2.48 -9.71
N PRO A 207 -2.34 -3.50 -10.59
CA PRO A 207 -2.27 -3.28 -12.03
C PRO A 207 -3.43 -2.41 -12.51
N GLN A 208 -3.18 -1.60 -13.54
CA GLN A 208 -4.16 -0.70 -14.16
C GLN A 208 -4.71 0.42 -13.25
N SER A 209 -4.15 0.62 -12.06
CA SER A 209 -4.55 1.71 -11.15
C SER A 209 -3.87 3.06 -11.43
N LYS A 210 -3.08 3.17 -12.50
CA LYS A 210 -2.29 4.37 -12.81
C LYS A 210 -3.20 5.50 -13.28
N ASN A 211 -3.00 6.69 -12.75
CA ASN A 211 -3.73 7.89 -13.18
C ASN A 211 -2.80 9.09 -13.26
N ILE A 212 -2.83 9.83 -14.38
CA ILE A 212 -2.00 11.03 -14.65
C ILE A 212 -2.66 12.31 -14.10
N LEU A 213 -3.92 12.21 -13.65
CA LEU A 213 -4.73 13.32 -13.11
C LEU A 213 -5.18 13.02 -11.67
N SER A 214 -4.34 12.34 -10.88
CA SER A 214 -4.73 11.76 -9.59
C SER A 214 -5.12 12.78 -8.49
N ASN A 215 -5.05 14.08 -8.78
CA ASN A 215 -5.41 15.17 -7.88
C ASN A 215 -6.40 16.20 -8.50
N GLU A 216 -7.06 15.89 -9.62
CA GLU A 216 -8.19 16.71 -10.07
C GLU A 216 -9.39 16.44 -9.13
N LYS A 217 -9.59 17.36 -8.17
CA LYS A 217 -10.81 17.46 -7.36
C LYS A 217 -11.90 18.17 -8.12
#